data_AF-A0A1Y3NN35-F1
#
_entry.id   AF-A0A1Y3NN35-F1
#
_cell.length_a   1.000
_cell.length_b   1.000
_cell.length_c   1.000
_cell.angle_alpha   90.00
_cell.angle_beta   90.00
_cell.angle_gamma   90.00
#
_symmetry.space_group_name_H-M   'P 1'
#
loop_
_entity.id
_entity.type
_entity.pdbx_description
1 polymer ?
#
loop_
_entity_poly.entity_id
_entity_poly.type
_entity_poly.pdbx_seq_one_letter_code
_entity_poly.pdbx_strand_id
1 'polypeptide(L)' 'MLSPEEFVQHGQDSPWFVFFGSKTSVKSESFTSVWIEFQNQADKEDLTSTINIGKVECTQYSVFCRENKIEYFPTLI' A
#
# COMPACT_ATOMS: atom_id res chain seq x y z
N MET A 1 -6.90 -3.89 -2.87
CA MET A 1 -5.48 -4.19 -3.20
C MET A 1 -5.16 -3.35 -4.40
N LEU A 2 -4.15 -2.49 -4.29
CA LEU A 2 -3.83 -1.49 -5.30
C LEU A 2 -3.00 -2.13 -6.42
N SER A 3 -3.44 -1.97 -7.67
CA SER A 3 -2.64 -2.34 -8.85
C SER A 3 -1.70 -1.20 -9.28
N PRO A 4 -0.62 -1.48 -10.01
CA PRO A 4 0.24 -0.45 -10.59
C PRO A 4 -0.52 0.55 -11.46
N GLU A 5 -1.52 0.09 -12.21
CA GLU A 5 -2.35 0.94 -13.07
C GLU A 5 -3.18 1.92 -12.25
N GLU A 6 -3.83 1.45 -11.17
CA GLU A 6 -4.59 2.29 -10.24
C GLU A 6 -3.68 3.32 -9.53
N PHE A 7 -2.46 2.92 -9.18
CA PHE A 7 -1.46 3.80 -8.57
C PHE A 7 -1.07 4.95 -9.51
N VAL A 8 -0.83 4.65 -10.79
CA VAL A 8 -0.50 5.66 -11.81
C VAL A 8 -1.70 6.58 -12.09
N GLN A 9 -2.90 6.01 -12.16
CA GLN A 9 -4.11 6.76 -12.50
C GLN A 9 -4.47 7.82 -11.45
N HIS A 10 -4.35 7.51 -10.14
CA HIS A 10 -4.75 8.42 -9.07
C HIS A 10 -3.57 9.15 -8.41
N GLY A 11 -2.32 8.85 -8.79
CA GLY A 11 -1.13 9.46 -8.20
C GLY A 11 -0.83 10.90 -8.62
N GLN A 12 -1.57 11.46 -9.58
CA GLN A 12 -1.40 12.84 -10.01
C GLN A 12 -2.21 13.84 -9.17
N ASP A 13 -3.31 13.39 -8.55
CA ASP A 13 -4.28 14.30 -7.92
C ASP A 13 -4.12 14.40 -6.39
N SER A 14 -3.61 13.34 -5.75
CA SER A 14 -3.38 13.29 -4.30
C SER A 14 -2.17 12.40 -3.94
N PRO A 15 -1.44 12.73 -2.86
CA PRO A 15 -0.32 11.91 -2.39
C PRO A 15 -0.79 10.52 -1.95
N TRP A 16 0.10 9.54 -2.07
CA TRP A 16 -0.15 8.16 -1.67
C TRP A 16 0.52 7.84 -0.33
N PHE A 17 -0.16 7.04 0.48
CA PHE A 17 0.42 6.28 1.58
C PHE A 17 0.21 4.78 1.32
N VAL A 18 1.29 4.06 1.05
CA VAL A 18 1.26 2.70 0.52
C VAL A 18 1.95 1.71 1.44
N PHE A 19 1.25 0.62 1.73
CA PHE A 19 1.82 -0.59 2.28
C PHE A 19 2.29 -1.53 1.18
N PHE A 20 3.61 -1.66 1.02
CA PHE A 20 4.24 -2.68 0.19
C PHE A 20 4.47 -3.96 1.00
N GLY A 21 3.64 -4.98 0.74
CA GLY A 21 3.65 -6.26 1.44
C GLY A 21 4.03 -7.43 0.55
N SER A 22 4.25 -8.58 1.19
CA SER A 22 4.47 -9.85 0.50
C SER A 22 3.74 -10.99 1.21
N LYS A 23 3.03 -11.84 0.45
CA LYS A 23 2.43 -13.10 0.95
C LYS A 23 3.45 -14.09 1.52
N THR A 24 4.73 -13.98 1.16
CA THR A 24 5.79 -14.87 1.69
C THR A 24 6.44 -14.34 2.97
N SER A 25 5.99 -13.18 3.49
CA SER A 25 6.54 -12.53 4.68
C SER A 25 5.56 -12.61 5.85
N VAL A 26 5.92 -13.37 6.90
CA VAL A 26 5.15 -13.46 8.15
C VAL A 26 4.94 -12.09 8.80
N LYS A 27 5.92 -11.18 8.68
CA LYS A 27 5.79 -9.81 9.18
C LYS A 27 4.73 -9.02 8.41
N SER A 28 4.64 -9.20 7.09
CA SER A 28 3.60 -8.56 6.28
C SER A 28 2.21 -9.11 6.57
N GLU A 29 2.12 -10.43 6.81
CA GLU A 29 0.88 -11.08 7.22
C GLU A 29 0.40 -10.52 8.56
N SER A 30 1.29 -10.51 9.57
CA SER A 30 0.98 -9.99 10.90
C SER A 30 0.59 -8.50 10.89
N PHE A 31 1.19 -7.70 10.01
CA PHE A 31 0.88 -6.28 9.87
C PHE A 31 -0.43 -6.00 9.11
N THR A 32 -0.95 -6.97 8.34
CA THR A 32 -2.14 -6.74 7.51
C THR A 32 -3.38 -6.37 8.33
N SER A 33 -3.55 -6.95 9.52
CA SER A 33 -4.68 -6.59 10.41
C SER A 33 -4.61 -5.14 10.87
N VAL A 34 -3.44 -4.68 11.28
CA VAL A 34 -3.21 -3.28 11.70
C VAL A 34 -3.43 -2.32 10.53
N TRP A 35 -3.01 -2.70 9.33
CA TRP A 35 -3.24 -1.89 8.12
C TRP A 35 -4.73 -1.73 7.81
N ILE A 36 -5.54 -2.78 7.95
CA ILE A 36 -6.99 -2.73 7.74
C ILE A 36 -7.64 -1.80 8.77
N GLU A 37 -7.24 -1.90 10.05
CA GLU A 37 -7.73 -1.01 11.10
C GLU A 37 -7.37 0.46 10.81
N PHE A 38 -6.15 0.73 10.36
CA PHE A 38 -5.71 2.05 9.93
C PHE A 38 -6.55 2.60 8.78
N GLN A 39 -6.80 1.80 7.73
CA GLN A 39 -7.63 2.23 6.60
C GLN A 39 -9.05 2.60 7.05
N ASN A 40 -9.67 1.77 7.89
CA ASN A 40 -11.00 2.03 8.42
C ASN A 40 -11.06 3.33 9.24
N GLN A 41 -10.01 3.60 10.04
CA GLN A 41 -9.93 4.84 10.81
C GLN A 41 -9.70 6.05 9.91
N ALA A 42 -8.86 5.92 8.88
CA ALA A 42 -8.58 6.99 7.93
C ALA A 42 -9.84 7.38 7.13
N ASP A 43 -10.66 6.40 6.72
CA ASP A 43 -11.95 6.65 6.10
C ASP A 43 -12.92 7.36 7.05
N LYS A 44 -12.96 6.92 8.32
CA LYS A 44 -13.82 7.53 9.35
C LYS A 44 -13.44 8.98 9.65
N GLU A 45 -12.15 9.31 9.57
CA GLU A 45 -11.62 10.66 9.76
C GLU A 45 -11.59 11.50 8.47
N ASP A 46 -12.13 10.97 7.37
CA ASP A 46 -12.15 11.62 6.05
C ASP A 46 -10.75 11.98 5.51
N LEU A 47 -9.71 11.28 5.96
CA LEU A 47 -8.35 11.45 5.45
C LEU A 47 -8.25 11.03 3.98
N THR A 48 -9.08 10.07 3.56
CA THR A 48 -9.11 9.57 2.18
C THR A 48 -9.65 10.56 1.16
N SER A 49 -10.19 11.71 1.60
CA SER A 49 -10.47 12.86 0.74
C SER A 49 -9.21 13.59 0.28
N THR A 50 -8.10 13.46 1.03
CA THR A 50 -6.87 14.24 0.84
C THR A 50 -5.67 13.36 0.49
N ILE A 51 -5.66 12.10 0.95
CA ILE A 51 -4.58 11.14 0.69
C ILE A 51 -5.14 9.83 0.14
N ASN A 52 -4.46 9.25 -0.83
CA ASN A 52 -4.78 7.92 -1.31
C ASN A 52 -4.10 6.89 -0.41
N ILE A 53 -4.84 5.87 0.05
CA ILE A 53 -4.30 4.83 0.93
C ILE A 53 -4.40 3.47 0.25
N GLY A 54 -3.27 2.77 0.10
CA GLY A 54 -3.22 1.54 -0.71
C GLY A 54 -2.31 0.46 -0.14
N LYS A 55 -2.54 -0.77 -0.59
CA LYS A 55 -1.65 -1.91 -0.33
C LYS A 55 -1.25 -2.55 -1.66
N VAL A 56 0.05 -2.72 -1.88
CA VAL A 56 0.61 -3.40 -3.04
C VAL A 56 1.14 -4.78 -2.61
N GLU A 57 0.78 -5.81 -3.37
CA GLU A 57 1.27 -7.17 -3.17
C GLU A 57 2.50 -7.42 -4.06
N CYS A 58 3.70 -7.35 -3.48
CA CYS A 58 4.95 -7.43 -4.23
C CYS A 58 5.30 -8.85 -4.72
N THR A 59 4.65 -9.90 -4.22
CA THR A 59 4.75 -11.23 -4.86
C THR A 59 4.03 -11.27 -6.20
N GLN A 60 2.97 -10.47 -6.36
CA GLN A 60 2.20 -10.36 -7.61
C GLN A 60 2.78 -9.28 -8.53
N TYR A 61 3.18 -8.13 -7.97
CA TYR A 61 3.68 -6.96 -8.71
C TYR A 61 5.18 -6.72 -8.49
N SER A 62 5.99 -7.76 -8.66
CA SER A 62 7.42 -7.75 -8.34
C SER A 62 8.24 -6.71 -9.12
N VAL A 63 7.91 -6.50 -10.40
CA VAL A 63 8.55 -5.48 -11.25
C VAL A 63 8.30 -4.08 -10.70
N PHE A 64 7.04 -3.76 -10.42
CA PHE A 64 6.63 -2.47 -9.86
C PHE A 64 7.30 -2.19 -8.51
N CYS A 65 7.33 -3.16 -7.61
CA CYS A 65 8.00 -2.98 -6.31
C CYS A 65 9.52 -2.78 -6.45
N ARG A 66 10.16 -3.45 -7.42
CA ARG A 66 11.60 -3.24 -7.70
C ARG A 66 11.88 -1.86 -8.27
N GLU A 67 11.04 -1.37 -9.17
CA GLU A 67 11.16 0.00 -9.73
C GLU A 67 11.00 1.07 -8.64
N ASN A 68 10.14 0.81 -7.67
CA ASN A 68 9.97 1.63 -6.46
C ASN A 68 11.00 1.33 -5.35
N LYS A 69 12.05 0.54 -5.65
CA LYS A 69 13.16 0.22 -4.74
C LYS A 69 12.74 -0.38 -3.40
N ILE A 70 11.70 -1.21 -3.41
CA ILE A 70 11.26 -1.93 -2.22
C ILE A 70 12.15 -3.15 -2.01
N GLU A 71 13.04 -3.07 -1.02
CA GLU A 71 14.01 -4.13 -0.70
C GLU A 71 13.56 -5.02 0.48
N TYR A 72 12.67 -4.51 1.33
CA TYR A 72 12.23 -5.17 2.56
C TYR A 72 10.71 -5.18 2.69
N PHE A 73 10.18 -6.19 3.38
CA PHE A 73 8.75 -6.31 3.66
C PHE A 73 8.46 -6.48 5.16
N PRO A 74 7.43 -5.80 5.70
CA PRO A 74 6.65 -4.75 5.03
C PRO A 74 7.48 -3.44 4.89
N THR A 75 7.16 -2.63 3.87
CA THR A 75 7.64 -1.24 3.74
C THR A 75 6.44 -0.31 3.61
N LEU A 76 6.46 0.83 4.31
CA LEU A 76 5.45 1.89 4.24
C LEU A 76 6.10 3.13 3.63
N ILE A 77 5.47 3.72 2.60
CA ILE A 77 5.92 4.95 1.93
C ILE A 77 4.73 5.88 1.75
#